data_AF-A0AAU5RH10-F1
#
_entry.id   AF-A0AAU5RH10-F1
#
_cell.length_a   1.000
_cell.length_b   1.000
_cell.length_c   1.000
_cell.angle_alpha   90.00
_cell.angle_beta   90.00
_cell.angle_gamma   90.00
#
_symmetry.space_group_name_H-M   'P 1'
#
loop_
_entity.id
_entity.type
_entity.pdbx_description
1 polymer ?
#
loop_
_entity_poly.entity_id
_entity_poly.type
_entity_poly.pdbx_seq_one_letter_code
_entity_poly.pdbx_strand_id
1 'polypeptide(L)'
;MRLTRVTLAVAAGALGPALLLSTPSFAAGATTAVPAAAASDTAPGAGSPYDDMDINDLRIAILRILANPDSGKRVTKEANALLDDGTMEEMRTWLETGYRLAQFEDDQVAIFTIIGKPSSGRAVYAAASEALEAGTPEAAREFLATGYRLAQAQDDRFTLFQMLAAPDLTDAMRTAISAVLDDGTPEAMRHFLEVGQYEVEG
;
A
#
# COMPACT_ATOMS: atom_id res chain seq x y z
N MET A 1 -43.01 -74.81 -2.55
CA MET A 1 -44.39 -74.82 -2.06
C MET A 1 -44.93 -73.39 -2.05
N ARG A 2 -46.11 -73.18 -2.62
CA ARG A 2 -47.19 -72.22 -2.28
C ARG A 2 -46.89 -70.70 -2.15
N LEU A 3 -47.41 -69.96 -3.15
CA LEU A 3 -48.51 -68.97 -3.08
C LEU A 3 -48.55 -67.88 -1.97
N THR A 4 -48.84 -66.66 -2.46
CA THR A 4 -49.95 -65.73 -2.09
C THR A 4 -49.70 -64.38 -1.36
N ARG A 5 -50.27 -63.33 -2.02
CA ARG A 5 -51.04 -62.14 -1.54
C ARG A 5 -50.25 -61.02 -0.84
N VAL A 6 -50.15 -59.81 -1.39
CA VAL A 6 -51.17 -58.72 -1.58
C VAL A 6 -51.80 -58.28 -0.24
N THR A 7 -51.57 -57.02 0.15
CA THR A 7 -52.58 -56.05 0.63
C THR A 7 -51.96 -54.65 0.85
N LEU A 8 -52.83 -53.66 0.73
CA LEU A 8 -52.63 -52.21 0.62
C LEU A 8 -53.33 -51.51 1.80
N ALA A 9 -52.74 -50.45 2.36
CA ALA A 9 -53.39 -49.36 3.14
C ALA A 9 -52.30 -48.35 3.57
N VAL A 10 -52.27 -47.10 3.09
CA VAL A 10 -52.94 -45.87 3.60
C VAL A 10 -52.61 -45.53 5.06
N ALA A 11 -51.92 -44.39 5.28
CA ALA A 11 -52.38 -43.25 6.09
C ALA A 11 -51.23 -42.26 6.42
N ALA A 12 -51.64 -41.01 6.62
CA ALA A 12 -50.86 -39.78 6.74
C ALA A 12 -50.05 -39.61 8.05
N GLY A 13 -49.11 -38.64 8.01
CA GLY A 13 -48.98 -37.66 9.10
C GLY A 13 -47.65 -37.59 9.84
N ALA A 14 -47.10 -36.37 9.83
CA ALA A 14 -46.43 -35.68 10.93
C ALA A 14 -44.89 -35.78 11.13
N LEU A 15 -44.33 -34.56 11.22
CA LEU A 15 -43.30 -34.08 12.16
C LEU A 15 -41.86 -34.61 12.03
N GLY A 16 -40.95 -33.69 11.69
CA GLY A 16 -39.53 -33.74 12.04
C GLY A 16 -39.11 -32.42 12.71
N PRO A 17 -38.37 -32.43 13.84
CA PRO A 17 -37.96 -31.23 14.56
C PRO A 17 -36.55 -30.77 14.15
N ALA A 18 -36.29 -29.46 14.23
CA ALA A 18 -34.92 -28.94 14.37
C ALA A 18 -34.94 -27.68 15.23
N LEU A 19 -34.42 -27.83 16.46
CA LEU A 19 -33.99 -26.74 17.33
C LEU A 19 -32.68 -26.16 16.78
N LEU A 20 -32.55 -24.85 16.60
CA LEU A 20 -31.27 -24.16 16.82
C LEU A 20 -31.48 -22.70 17.28
N LEU A 21 -30.59 -22.33 18.19
CA LEU A 21 -30.59 -21.20 19.12
C LEU A 21 -30.51 -19.80 18.46
N SER A 22 -31.34 -18.90 18.99
CA SER A 22 -31.02 -17.55 19.50
C SER A 22 -29.71 -16.87 19.05
N THR A 23 -29.83 -15.79 18.28
CA THR A 23 -29.08 -14.54 18.50
C THR A 23 -30.01 -13.32 18.29
N PRO A 24 -29.80 -12.21 19.03
CA PRO A 24 -30.73 -11.08 19.07
C PRO A 24 -30.60 -10.12 17.88
N SER A 25 -31.73 -9.49 17.55
CA SER A 25 -31.87 -8.38 16.62
C SER A 25 -31.09 -7.14 17.08
N PHE A 26 -30.41 -6.48 16.13
CA PHE A 26 -30.10 -5.05 16.22
C PHE A 26 -30.71 -4.32 15.03
N ALA A 27 -31.31 -3.18 15.36
CA ALA A 27 -32.16 -2.36 14.53
C ALA A 27 -31.40 -1.58 13.45
N ALA A 28 -32.14 -1.27 12.39
CA ALA A 28 -31.77 -0.40 11.31
C ALA A 28 -31.22 0.95 11.80
N GLY A 29 -29.98 1.25 11.39
CA GLY A 29 -29.46 2.61 11.29
C GLY A 29 -29.20 2.89 9.82
N ALA A 30 -29.95 3.80 9.24
CA ALA A 30 -29.75 4.25 7.87
C ALA A 30 -28.39 4.96 7.74
N THR A 31 -27.46 4.34 7.03
CA THR A 31 -26.35 5.04 6.39
C THR A 31 -26.45 4.78 4.90
N THR A 32 -26.76 5.85 4.18
CA THR A 32 -26.58 5.97 2.73
C THR A 32 -25.20 5.44 2.38
N ALA A 33 -25.16 4.29 1.69
CA ALA A 33 -23.97 3.82 1.01
C ALA A 33 -23.57 4.90 0.00
N VAL A 34 -22.52 5.64 0.32
CA VAL A 34 -21.76 6.41 -0.67
C VAL A 34 -21.29 5.38 -1.69
N PRO A 35 -21.52 5.57 -3.00
CA PRO A 35 -21.03 4.61 -3.97
C PRO A 35 -19.51 4.61 -3.82
N ALA A 36 -18.94 3.44 -3.52
CA ALA A 36 -17.53 3.21 -3.73
C ALA A 36 -17.25 3.66 -5.17
N ALA A 37 -16.40 4.67 -5.32
CA ALA A 37 -15.93 5.11 -6.61
C ALA A 37 -15.39 3.86 -7.31
N ALA A 38 -16.15 3.42 -8.32
CA ALA A 38 -15.79 2.29 -9.13
C ALA A 38 -14.36 2.54 -9.61
N ALA A 39 -13.49 1.56 -9.34
CA ALA A 39 -12.30 1.39 -10.15
C ALA A 39 -12.75 1.56 -11.60
N SER A 40 -12.06 2.43 -12.34
CA SER A 40 -12.26 2.59 -13.77
C SER A 40 -11.94 1.25 -14.41
N ASP A 41 -12.95 0.41 -14.49
CA ASP A 41 -12.99 -0.76 -15.35
C ASP A 41 -13.01 -0.16 -16.76
N THR A 42 -11.82 -0.10 -17.38
CA THR A 42 -11.65 0.36 -18.74
C THR A 42 -12.56 -0.49 -19.62
N ALA A 43 -13.69 0.09 -20.02
CA ALA A 43 -14.59 -0.52 -20.97
C ALA A 43 -13.79 -1.00 -22.20
N PRO A 44 -14.02 -2.23 -22.69
CA PRO A 44 -13.36 -2.69 -23.91
C PRO A 44 -13.83 -1.81 -25.07
N GLY A 45 -13.01 -0.84 -25.45
CA GLY A 45 -13.32 0.12 -26.52
C GLY A 45 -12.82 1.56 -26.31
N ALA A 46 -12.36 1.95 -25.11
CA ALA A 46 -11.58 3.18 -24.98
C ALA A 46 -10.11 2.84 -25.31
N GLY A 47 -9.64 3.26 -26.49
CA GLY A 47 -8.24 3.12 -26.87
C GLY A 47 -7.30 3.73 -25.83
N SER A 48 -6.07 3.24 -25.80
CA SER A 48 -5.00 3.82 -25.01
C SER A 48 -4.82 5.30 -25.41
N PRO A 49 -4.54 6.23 -24.47
CA PRO A 49 -4.30 7.63 -24.82
C PRO A 49 -3.08 7.80 -25.75
N TYR A 50 -2.26 6.76 -25.89
CA TYR A 50 -1.07 6.73 -26.74
C TYR A 50 -1.33 6.19 -28.16
N ASP A 51 -2.53 5.64 -28.44
CA ASP A 51 -2.89 5.02 -29.72
C ASP A 51 -2.91 6.02 -30.90
N ASP A 52 -3.30 7.26 -30.62
CA ASP A 52 -3.41 8.31 -31.63
C ASP A 52 -2.21 9.26 -31.65
N MET A 53 -1.25 9.08 -30.73
CA MET A 53 -0.07 9.94 -30.63
C MET A 53 0.93 9.65 -31.74
N ASP A 54 1.48 10.72 -32.33
CA ASP A 54 2.60 10.62 -33.25
C ASP A 54 3.93 10.35 -32.50
N ILE A 55 5.00 10.07 -33.24
CA ILE A 55 6.29 9.71 -32.64
C ILE A 55 6.91 10.85 -31.81
N ASN A 56 6.62 12.11 -32.13
CA ASN A 56 7.13 13.25 -31.37
C ASN A 56 6.35 13.41 -30.07
N ASP A 57 5.03 13.23 -30.10
CA ASP A 57 4.20 13.25 -28.89
C ASP A 57 4.58 12.12 -27.92
N LEU A 58 4.85 10.92 -28.44
CA LEU A 58 5.34 9.79 -27.63
C LEU A 58 6.72 10.10 -27.01
N ARG A 59 7.64 10.68 -27.78
CA ARG A 59 8.94 11.14 -27.24
C ARG A 59 8.77 12.18 -26.13
N ILE A 60 7.86 13.14 -26.30
CA ILE A 60 7.56 14.15 -25.27
C ILE A 60 6.98 13.50 -24.01
N ALA A 61 6.11 12.49 -24.15
CA ALA A 61 5.57 11.74 -23.01
C ALA A 61 6.69 11.03 -22.24
N ILE A 62 7.61 10.35 -22.94
CA ILE A 62 8.78 9.68 -22.34
C ILE A 62 9.70 10.70 -21.66
N LEU A 63 9.98 11.84 -22.31
CA LEU A 63 10.79 12.92 -21.72
C LEU A 63 10.15 13.50 -20.45
N ARG A 64 8.82 13.61 -20.40
CA ARG A 64 8.11 14.06 -19.20
C ARG A 64 8.25 13.07 -18.05
N ILE A 65 8.25 11.75 -18.34
CA ILE A 65 8.56 10.72 -17.34
C ILE A 65 10.00 10.89 -16.85
N LEU A 66 10.97 11.04 -17.74
CA LEU A 66 12.39 11.26 -17.37
C LEU A 66 12.63 12.54 -16.58
N ALA A 67 11.81 13.58 -16.80
CA ALA A 67 11.89 14.83 -16.04
C ALA A 67 11.41 14.69 -14.59
N ASN A 68 10.71 13.60 -14.25
CA ASN A 68 10.34 13.33 -12.86
C ASN A 68 11.60 12.90 -12.07
N PRO A 69 11.98 13.61 -10.99
CA PRO A 69 13.12 13.23 -10.15
C PRO A 69 12.96 11.85 -9.49
N ASP A 70 11.73 11.35 -9.37
CA ASP A 70 11.42 10.04 -8.80
C ASP A 70 11.60 8.89 -9.82
N SER A 71 12.00 9.18 -11.05
CA SER A 71 12.26 8.15 -12.06
C SER A 71 13.49 7.32 -11.71
N GLY A 72 13.26 6.02 -11.51
CA GLY A 72 14.28 5.07 -11.12
C GLY A 72 15.21 4.67 -12.27
N LYS A 73 16.14 3.75 -11.97
CA LYS A 73 17.23 3.38 -12.89
C LYS A 73 16.70 2.59 -14.08
N ARG A 74 15.76 1.68 -13.87
CA ARG A 74 15.19 0.86 -14.94
C ARG A 74 14.34 1.72 -15.87
N VAL A 75 13.46 2.56 -15.32
CA VAL A 75 12.68 3.54 -16.10
C VAL A 75 13.63 4.41 -16.93
N THR A 76 14.66 4.98 -16.30
CA THR A 76 15.62 5.84 -16.99
C THR A 76 16.35 5.12 -18.12
N LYS A 77 16.78 3.88 -17.89
CA LYS A 77 17.49 3.09 -18.90
C LYS A 77 16.60 2.77 -20.10
N GLU A 78 15.40 2.25 -19.86
CA GLU A 78 14.47 1.87 -20.93
C GLU A 78 13.97 3.09 -21.70
N ALA A 79 13.64 4.18 -21.01
CA ALA A 79 13.23 5.42 -21.63
C ALA A 79 14.32 6.00 -22.55
N ASN A 80 15.58 6.03 -22.12
CA ASN A 80 16.68 6.52 -22.97
C ASN A 80 16.89 5.64 -24.21
N ALA A 81 16.82 4.31 -24.06
CA ALA A 81 16.90 3.41 -25.21
C ALA A 81 15.79 3.72 -26.25
N LEU A 82 14.55 3.88 -25.79
CA LEU A 82 13.44 4.26 -26.66
C LEU A 82 13.65 5.62 -27.35
N LEU A 83 14.24 6.60 -26.65
CA LEU A 83 14.52 7.91 -27.24
C LEU A 83 15.63 7.87 -28.29
N ASP A 84 16.63 7.00 -28.11
CA ASP A 84 17.79 6.87 -29.01
C ASP A 84 17.44 6.12 -30.30
N ASP A 85 16.78 4.96 -30.20
CA ASP A 85 16.53 4.07 -31.34
C ASP A 85 15.11 3.48 -31.43
N GLY A 86 14.23 3.85 -30.51
CA GLY A 86 12.88 3.28 -30.42
C GLY A 86 11.96 3.65 -31.58
N THR A 87 11.19 2.67 -32.02
CA THR A 87 10.08 2.84 -32.97
C THR A 87 8.83 3.39 -32.27
N MET A 88 7.91 3.96 -33.05
CA MET A 88 6.61 4.45 -32.55
C MET A 88 5.84 3.37 -31.77
N GLU A 89 5.82 2.14 -32.29
CA GLU A 89 5.09 1.02 -31.67
C GLU A 89 5.74 0.59 -30.34
N GLU A 90 7.07 0.57 -30.27
CA GLU A 90 7.80 0.25 -29.04
C GLU A 90 7.58 1.31 -27.97
N MET A 91 7.61 2.60 -28.34
CA MET A 91 7.33 3.71 -27.42
C MET A 91 5.91 3.61 -26.86
N ARG A 92 4.92 3.31 -27.71
CA ARG A 92 3.52 3.13 -27.31
C ARG A 92 3.35 1.95 -26.36
N THR A 93 3.86 0.79 -26.75
CA THR A 93 3.82 -0.44 -25.94
C THR A 93 4.44 -0.21 -24.56
N TRP A 94 5.57 0.50 -24.53
CA TRP A 94 6.22 0.84 -23.28
C TRP A 94 5.39 1.81 -22.43
N LEU A 95 4.85 2.89 -23.00
CA LEU A 95 4.00 3.83 -22.26
C LEU A 95 2.73 3.17 -21.69
N GLU A 96 2.19 2.16 -22.36
CA GLU A 96 1.00 1.42 -21.92
C GLU A 96 1.28 0.42 -20.80
N THR A 97 2.37 -0.32 -20.91
CA THR A 97 2.64 -1.49 -20.06
C THR A 97 4.06 -1.50 -19.51
N GLY A 98 5.06 -1.24 -20.35
CA GLY A 98 6.48 -1.30 -19.98
C GLY A 98 6.87 -0.34 -18.87
N TYR A 99 6.38 0.90 -18.90
CA TYR A 99 6.65 1.92 -17.90
C TYR A 99 6.23 1.48 -16.50
N ARG A 100 5.01 0.92 -16.37
CA ARG A 100 4.50 0.44 -15.08
C ARG A 100 5.33 -0.70 -14.52
N LEU A 101 5.79 -1.62 -15.38
CA LEU A 101 6.66 -2.72 -14.98
C LEU A 101 8.05 -2.23 -14.56
N ALA A 102 8.64 -1.32 -15.33
CA ALA A 102 9.93 -0.72 -15.04
C ALA A 102 9.90 0.06 -13.72
N GLN A 103 8.84 0.86 -13.51
CA GLN A 103 8.63 1.61 -12.28
C GLN A 103 8.44 0.68 -11.09
N PHE A 104 7.68 -0.41 -11.23
CA PHE A 104 7.49 -1.35 -10.14
C PHE A 104 8.80 -2.00 -9.68
N GLU A 105 9.68 -2.41 -10.60
CA GLU A 105 10.99 -2.92 -10.20
C GLU A 105 11.86 -1.86 -9.54
N ASP A 106 11.84 -0.62 -10.04
CA ASP A 106 12.52 0.50 -9.39
C ASP A 106 11.98 0.74 -7.97
N ASP A 107 10.66 0.70 -7.78
CA ASP A 107 10.00 0.82 -6.48
C ASP A 107 10.41 -0.33 -5.54
N GLN A 108 10.43 -1.58 -6.01
CA GLN A 108 10.91 -2.72 -5.22
C GLN A 108 12.36 -2.53 -4.76
N VAL A 109 13.24 -2.06 -5.65
CA VAL A 109 14.64 -1.77 -5.31
C VAL A 109 14.72 -0.65 -4.26
N ALA A 110 13.88 0.39 -4.37
CA ALA A 110 13.80 1.44 -3.37
C ALA A 110 13.38 0.90 -2.00
N ILE A 111 12.39 -0.01 -1.96
CA ILE A 111 11.94 -0.66 -0.71
C ILE A 111 13.04 -1.54 -0.12
N PHE A 112 13.71 -2.37 -0.91
CA PHE A 112 14.86 -3.16 -0.44
C PHE A 112 15.99 -2.27 0.09
N THR A 113 16.22 -1.13 -0.56
CA THR A 113 17.21 -0.15 -0.10
C THR A 113 16.82 0.44 1.24
N ILE A 114 15.53 0.75 1.45
CA ILE A 114 15.01 1.20 2.75
C ILE A 114 15.26 0.12 3.80
N ILE A 115 14.84 -1.12 3.57
CA ILE A 115 15.05 -2.24 4.50
C ILE A 115 16.54 -2.42 4.86
N GLY A 116 17.43 -2.26 3.87
CA GLY A 116 18.87 -2.43 4.06
C GLY A 116 19.57 -1.33 4.85
N LYS A 117 18.91 -0.21 5.16
CA LYS A 117 19.51 0.87 5.97
C LYS A 117 19.68 0.40 7.43
N PRO A 118 20.85 0.65 8.07
CA PRO A 118 21.04 0.31 9.48
C PRO A 118 20.06 1.00 10.44
N SER A 119 19.53 2.16 10.03
CA SER A 119 18.55 2.94 10.79
C SER A 119 17.10 2.46 10.61
N SER A 120 16.87 1.40 9.81
CA SER A 120 15.51 0.90 9.61
C SER A 120 15.04 0.13 10.83
N GLY A 121 14.04 0.69 11.49
CA GLY A 121 13.43 0.10 12.66
C GLY A 121 12.44 -1.01 12.31
N ARG A 122 11.82 -1.57 13.36
CA ARG A 122 10.98 -2.76 13.25
C ARG A 122 9.68 -2.47 12.51
N ALA A 123 9.09 -1.29 12.71
CA ALA A 123 7.85 -0.91 12.04
C ALA A 123 8.10 -0.69 10.54
N VAL A 124 9.19 0.00 10.18
CA VAL A 124 9.61 0.17 8.77
C VAL A 124 9.84 -1.18 8.11
N TYR A 125 10.56 -2.10 8.77
CA TYR A 125 10.80 -3.44 8.24
C TYR A 125 9.49 -4.18 7.96
N ALA A 126 8.57 -4.20 8.93
CA ALA A 126 7.30 -4.91 8.80
C ALA A 126 6.44 -4.36 7.65
N ALA A 127 6.27 -3.04 7.58
CA ALA A 127 5.47 -2.41 6.53
C ALA A 127 6.11 -2.56 5.14
N ALA A 128 7.44 -2.50 5.06
CA ALA A 128 8.16 -2.72 3.80
C ALA A 128 8.05 -4.17 3.32
N SER A 129 8.17 -5.14 4.23
CA SER A 129 7.97 -6.56 3.93
C SER A 129 6.55 -6.84 3.43
N GLU A 130 5.53 -6.27 4.08
CA GLU A 130 4.13 -6.40 3.66
C GLU A 130 3.92 -5.87 2.23
N ALA A 131 4.49 -4.70 1.91
CA ALA A 131 4.40 -4.12 0.57
C ALA A 131 5.07 -5.00 -0.50
N LEU A 132 6.22 -5.61 -0.18
CA LEU A 132 6.92 -6.53 -1.07
C LEU A 132 6.18 -7.87 -1.23
N GLU A 133 5.63 -8.41 -0.16
CA GLU A 133 4.86 -9.66 -0.16
C GLU A 133 3.56 -9.55 -0.96
N ALA A 134 2.91 -8.37 -0.94
CA ALA A 134 1.75 -8.10 -1.79
C ALA A 134 2.08 -8.21 -3.28
N GLY A 135 3.32 -7.92 -3.68
CA GLY A 135 3.81 -8.16 -5.04
C GLY A 135 3.12 -7.34 -6.13
N THR A 136 2.51 -6.19 -5.78
CA THR A 136 1.79 -5.32 -6.72
C THR A 136 2.42 -3.92 -6.81
N PRO A 137 2.37 -3.26 -7.98
CA PRO A 137 2.80 -1.87 -8.13
C PRO A 137 2.09 -0.92 -7.16
N GLU A 138 0.81 -1.14 -6.92
CA GLU A 138 -0.01 -0.29 -6.06
C GLU A 138 0.46 -0.34 -4.61
N ALA A 139 0.74 -1.53 -4.07
CA ALA A 139 1.24 -1.70 -2.71
C ALA A 139 2.63 -1.07 -2.53
N ALA A 140 3.53 -1.24 -3.50
CA ALA A 140 4.85 -0.63 -3.45
C ALA A 140 4.77 0.91 -3.45
N ARG A 141 3.91 1.48 -4.30
CA ARG A 141 3.68 2.92 -4.38
C ARG A 141 3.04 3.48 -3.12
N GLU A 142 2.05 2.79 -2.55
CA GLU A 142 1.39 3.23 -1.31
C GLU A 142 2.38 3.27 -0.14
N PHE A 143 3.22 2.24 -0.02
CA PHE A 143 4.28 2.21 0.97
C PHE A 143 5.26 3.38 0.77
N LEU A 144 5.81 3.56 -0.43
CA LEU A 144 6.78 4.63 -0.69
C LEU A 144 6.18 6.03 -0.50
N ALA A 145 4.92 6.24 -0.91
CA ALA A 145 4.26 7.53 -0.81
C ALA A 145 3.85 7.89 0.63
N THR A 146 3.40 6.90 1.42
CA THR A 146 2.82 7.15 2.75
C THR A 146 3.22 6.15 3.82
N GLY A 147 3.26 4.85 3.51
CA GLY A 147 3.53 3.81 4.50
C GLY A 147 4.89 3.94 5.17
N TYR A 148 5.95 4.29 4.42
CA TYR A 148 7.30 4.47 4.94
C TYR A 148 7.33 5.54 6.03
N ARG A 149 6.77 6.72 5.76
CA ARG A 149 6.73 7.84 6.73
C ARG A 149 6.01 7.46 8.02
N LEU A 150 4.86 6.77 7.91
CA LEU A 150 4.08 6.35 9.06
C LEU A 150 4.80 5.28 9.89
N ALA A 151 5.43 4.33 9.21
CA ALA A 151 6.22 3.29 9.86
C ALA A 151 7.45 3.90 10.56
N GLN A 152 8.12 4.86 9.91
CA GLN A 152 9.24 5.59 10.51
C GLN A 152 8.81 6.36 11.76
N ALA A 153 7.64 7.00 11.73
CA ALA A 153 7.10 7.70 12.89
C ALA A 153 6.81 6.76 14.07
N GLN A 154 6.39 5.51 13.81
CA GLN A 154 6.22 4.51 14.88
C GLN A 154 7.56 4.11 15.50
N ASP A 155 8.58 3.89 14.67
CA ASP A 155 9.93 3.59 15.14
C ASP A 155 10.51 4.78 15.94
N ASP A 156 10.36 6.01 15.44
CA ASP A 156 10.81 7.22 16.13
C ASP A 156 10.11 7.39 17.47
N ARG A 157 8.79 7.21 17.51
CA ARG A 157 8.01 7.28 18.76
C ARG A 157 8.50 6.28 19.78
N PHE A 158 8.82 5.07 19.34
CA PHE A 158 9.40 4.05 20.20
C PHE A 158 10.78 4.46 20.74
N THR A 159 11.64 5.01 19.89
CA THR A 159 12.94 5.57 20.31
C THR A 159 12.77 6.67 21.36
N LEU A 160 11.83 7.59 21.19
CA LEU A 160 11.53 8.64 22.17
C LEU A 160 11.07 8.06 23.52
N PHE A 161 10.23 7.04 23.51
CA PHE A 161 9.85 6.35 24.75
C PHE A 161 11.01 5.64 25.42
N GLN A 162 11.95 5.07 24.66
CA GLN A 162 13.18 4.50 25.22
C GLN A 162 14.05 5.58 25.88
N MET A 163 14.18 6.75 25.25
CA MET A 163 14.89 7.89 25.83
C MET A 163 14.23 8.35 27.14
N LEU A 164 12.90 8.40 27.20
CA LEU A 164 12.16 8.72 28.44
C LEU A 164 12.42 7.75 29.60
N ALA A 165 12.75 6.50 29.27
CA ALA A 165 13.06 5.46 30.25
C ALA A 165 14.53 5.45 30.70
N ALA A 166 15.39 6.28 30.10
CA ALA A 166 16.79 6.36 30.47
C ALA A 166 16.95 6.87 31.92
N PRO A 167 17.78 6.20 32.76
CA PRO A 167 17.89 6.52 34.18
C PRO A 167 18.57 7.87 34.46
N ASP A 168 19.34 8.38 33.50
CA ASP A 168 20.14 9.61 33.55
C ASP A 168 19.52 10.78 32.77
N LEU A 169 18.26 10.66 32.36
CA LEU A 169 17.55 11.68 31.61
C LEU A 169 17.33 12.95 32.44
N THR A 170 17.76 14.10 31.93
CA THR A 170 17.51 15.41 32.56
C THR A 170 16.04 15.81 32.47
N ASP A 171 15.58 16.65 33.39
CA ASP A 171 14.20 17.17 33.38
C ASP A 171 13.91 18.01 32.14
N ALA A 172 14.92 18.75 31.64
CA ALA A 172 14.84 19.51 30.40
C ALA A 172 14.60 18.58 29.19
N MET A 173 15.39 17.50 29.08
CA MET A 173 15.23 16.50 28.01
C MET A 173 13.89 15.78 28.10
N ARG A 174 13.46 15.41 29.32
CA ARG A 174 12.14 14.82 29.56
C ARG A 174 11.03 15.72 29.04
N THR A 175 11.08 17.01 29.39
CA THR A 175 10.07 17.99 28.97
C THR A 175 10.04 18.16 27.45
N ALA A 176 11.22 18.23 26.82
CA ALA A 176 11.33 18.36 25.36
C ALA A 176 10.77 17.12 24.63
N ILE A 177 11.12 15.91 25.07
CA ILE A 177 10.58 14.67 24.48
C ILE A 177 9.07 14.59 24.66
N SER A 178 8.54 14.93 25.85
CA SER A 178 7.10 14.95 26.10
C SER A 178 6.37 15.91 25.15
N ALA A 179 6.91 17.12 24.94
CA ALA A 179 6.31 18.08 24.01
C ALA A 179 6.25 17.55 22.56
N VAL A 180 7.29 16.85 22.11
CA VAL A 180 7.34 16.23 20.77
C VAL A 180 6.34 15.08 20.66
N LEU A 181 6.21 14.25 21.70
CA LEU A 181 5.22 13.16 21.74
C LEU A 181 3.78 13.67 21.79
N ASP A 182 3.55 14.83 22.42
CA ASP A 182 2.24 15.49 22.50
C ASP A 182 1.85 16.13 21.16
N ASP A 183 2.82 16.72 20.42
CA ASP A 183 2.61 17.18 19.05
C ASP A 183 2.25 16.01 18.12
N GLY A 184 2.95 14.88 18.26
CA GLY A 184 2.60 13.60 17.64
C GLY A 184 2.80 13.55 16.12
N THR A 185 3.37 14.58 15.49
CA THR A 185 3.65 14.57 14.05
C THR A 185 4.91 13.75 13.74
N PRO A 186 4.91 12.99 12.62
CA PRO A 186 6.13 12.33 12.11
C PRO A 186 7.31 13.28 11.99
N GLU A 187 7.05 14.50 11.51
CA GLU A 187 8.07 15.51 11.25
C GLU A 187 8.71 16.03 12.55
N ALA A 188 7.92 16.30 13.59
CA ALA A 188 8.46 16.72 14.88
C ALA A 188 9.31 15.62 15.54
N MET A 189 8.85 14.37 15.49
CA MET A 189 9.61 13.23 16.04
C MET A 189 10.93 13.03 15.30
N ARG A 190 10.92 13.04 13.97
CA ARG A 190 12.13 12.94 13.14
C ARG A 190 13.08 14.10 13.42
N HIS A 191 12.59 15.33 13.38
CA HIS A 191 13.42 16.52 13.61
C HIS A 191 14.07 16.51 15.00
N PHE A 192 13.31 16.11 16.03
CA PHE A 192 13.87 16.03 17.37
C PHE A 192 14.99 14.99 17.47
N LEU A 193 14.79 13.80 16.90
CA LEU A 193 15.81 12.75 16.91
C LEU A 193 17.05 13.10 16.07
N GLU A 194 16.91 13.90 15.01
CA GLU A 194 18.05 14.30 14.17
C GLU A 194 18.83 15.49 14.71
N VAL A 195 18.11 16.49 15.24
CA VAL A 195 18.69 17.80 15.59
C VAL A 195 18.27 18.23 16.99
N GLY A 196 16.97 18.23 17.29
CA GLY A 196 16.42 18.86 18.49
C GLY A 196 16.98 18.32 19.81
N GLN A 197 17.30 17.03 19.89
CA GLN A 197 17.90 16.43 21.09
C GLN A 197 19.29 17.01 21.44
N TYR A 198 20.00 17.61 20.50
CA TYR A 198 21.32 18.21 20.75
C TYR A 198 21.24 19.70 21.12
N GLU A 199 20.06 20.30 20.96
CA GLU A 199 19.80 21.71 21.29
C GLU A 199 19.24 21.87 22.71
N VAL A 200 18.82 20.77 23.35
CA VAL A 200 18.38 20.78 24.74
C VAL A 200 19.60 20.94 25.64
N GLU A 201 19.77 22.13 26.21
CA GLU A 201 20.76 22.37 27.26
C GLU A 201 20.38 21.61 28.54
N GLY A 202 21.37 20.93 29.14
CA GLY A 202 21.21 20.09 30.32
C GLY A 202 21.14 20.84 31.65
#